data_AF-A0A227IZI2-F1
#
_entry.id   AF-A0A227IZI2-F1
#
_cell.length_a   1.000
_cell.length_b   1.000
_cell.length_c   1.000
_cell.angle_alpha   90.00
_cell.angle_beta   90.00
_cell.angle_gamma   90.00
#
_symmetry.space_group_name_H-M   'P 1'
#
loop_
_entity.id
_entity.type
_entity.pdbx_description
1 polymer ?
#
loop_
_entity_poly.entity_id
_entity_poly.type
_entity_poly.pdbx_seq_one_letter_code
_entity_poly.pdbx_strand_id
1 'polypeptide(L)'
;LGGKSPVIITEDADMKKTVDAILFGKCINAGQICVAPDYAFVPQERIEEFITLFLKRFEKLYLKSNKNQKLTHIINQRQYERLTALLEDA
;
A
#
# COMPACT_ATOMS: atom_id res chain seq x y z
N LEU A 1 7.11 -3.10 18.98
CA LEU A 1 5.69 -3.16 19.39
C LEU A 1 4.70 -2.75 18.28
N GLY A 2 5.16 -2.49 17.04
CA GLY A 2 4.27 -2.32 15.88
C GLY A 2 3.26 -1.17 15.99
N GLY A 3 2.40 -1.05 14.98
CA GLY A 3 1.31 -0.08 14.93
C GLY A 3 0.27 -0.47 13.87
N LYS A 4 -0.84 0.26 13.84
CA LYS A 4 -1.79 0.30 12.72
C LYS A 4 -1.85 1.74 12.22
N SER A 5 -1.02 2.07 11.25
CA SER A 5 -0.70 3.46 10.88
C SER A 5 -1.79 4.04 9.96
N PRO A 6 -2.57 5.04 10.41
CA PRO A 6 -3.55 5.70 9.57
C PRO A 6 -2.90 6.64 8.56
N VAL A 7 -3.54 6.79 7.41
CA VAL A 7 -3.34 7.93 6.51
C VAL A 7 -4.64 8.73 6.48
N ILE A 8 -4.57 10.03 6.71
CA ILE A 8 -5.73 10.92 6.63
C ILE A 8 -5.53 11.83 5.41
N ILE A 9 -6.45 11.76 4.46
CA ILE A 9 -6.44 12.57 3.24
C ILE A 9 -7.49 13.66 3.39
N THR A 10 -7.11 14.93 3.19
CA THR A 10 -8.02 16.08 3.23
C THR A 10 -8.57 16.38 1.84
N GLU A 11 -9.66 17.16 1.79
CA GLU A 11 -10.36 17.52 0.54
C GLU A 11 -9.45 18.22 -0.49
N ASP A 12 -8.49 19.00 -0.03
CA ASP A 12 -7.54 19.78 -0.83
C ASP A 12 -6.22 19.05 -1.12
N ALA A 13 -6.06 17.81 -0.65
CA ALA A 13 -4.84 17.04 -0.83
C ALA A 13 -4.54 16.78 -2.32
N ASP A 14 -3.26 16.93 -2.70
CA ASP A 14 -2.75 16.48 -4.00
C ASP A 14 -2.77 14.94 -4.04
N MET A 15 -3.78 14.38 -4.71
CA MET A 15 -4.04 12.94 -4.72
C MET A 15 -2.87 12.16 -5.32
N LYS A 16 -2.19 12.73 -6.32
CA LYS A 16 -1.07 12.07 -6.97
C LYS A 16 0.13 11.94 -6.05
N LYS A 17 0.50 13.03 -5.37
CA LYS A 17 1.58 12.98 -4.36
C LYS A 17 1.22 12.08 -3.20
N THR A 18 -0.04 12.12 -2.77
CA THR A 18 -0.56 11.30 -1.67
C THR A 18 -0.45 9.81 -1.99
N VAL A 19 -0.96 9.38 -3.15
CA VAL A 19 -0.86 7.99 -3.61
C VAL A 19 0.60 7.55 -3.74
N ASP A 20 1.47 8.40 -4.28
CA ASP A 20 2.90 8.08 -4.43
C ASP A 20 3.60 7.87 -3.08
N ALA A 21 3.30 8.72 -2.08
CA ALA A 21 3.83 8.57 -0.73
C ALA A 21 3.32 7.31 -0.03
N ILE A 22 2.01 7.01 -0.16
CA ILE A 22 1.40 5.80 0.40
C ILE A 22 2.02 4.56 -0.23
N LEU A 23 2.16 4.52 -1.56
CA LEU A 23 2.77 3.37 -2.25
C LEU A 23 4.20 3.14 -1.80
N PHE A 24 5.01 4.21 -1.72
CA PHE A 24 6.37 4.08 -1.20
C PHE A 24 6.37 3.48 0.20
N GLY A 25 5.64 4.07 1.15
CA GLY A 25 5.59 3.61 2.54
C GLY A 25 4.99 2.22 2.71
N LYS A 26 4.00 1.84 1.89
CA LYS A 26 3.32 0.54 1.98
C LYS A 26 4.15 -0.59 1.38
N CYS A 27 4.85 -0.33 0.28
CA CYS A 27 5.44 -1.39 -0.53
C CYS A 27 6.94 -1.60 -0.26
N ILE A 28 7.65 -0.65 0.34
CA ILE A 28 9.04 -0.85 0.76
C ILE A 28 9.13 -2.00 1.79
N ASN A 29 10.15 -2.85 1.64
CA ASN A 29 10.36 -4.07 2.44
C ASN A 29 9.14 -5.02 2.47
N ALA A 30 8.34 -5.04 1.39
CA ALA A 30 7.08 -5.78 1.31
C ALA A 30 6.10 -5.41 2.45
N GLY A 31 6.13 -4.16 2.89
CA GLY A 31 5.28 -3.64 3.97
C GLY A 31 5.70 -4.09 5.37
N GLN A 32 6.84 -4.78 5.51
CA GLN A 32 7.36 -5.23 6.81
C GLN A 32 8.11 -4.09 7.51
N ILE A 33 7.38 -3.02 7.83
CA ILE A 33 7.86 -1.79 8.47
C ILE A 33 6.87 -1.41 9.55
N CYS A 34 7.36 -1.06 10.74
CA CYS A 34 6.49 -0.78 11.90
C CYS A 34 5.53 0.41 11.71
N VAL A 35 5.81 1.29 10.75
CA VAL A 35 5.05 2.50 10.42
C VAL A 35 4.52 2.47 8.98
N ALA A 36 4.46 1.28 8.35
CA ALA A 36 3.83 1.15 7.05
C ALA A 36 2.36 1.62 7.14
N PRO A 37 1.85 2.35 6.13
CA PRO A 37 0.43 2.65 6.05
C PRO A 37 -0.44 1.38 6.12
N ASP A 38 -1.50 1.40 6.92
CA ASP A 38 -2.40 0.26 7.07
C ASP A 38 -3.79 0.51 6.51
N TYR A 39 -4.30 1.74 6.65
CA TYR A 39 -5.61 2.16 6.17
C TYR A 39 -5.60 3.66 5.87
N ALA A 40 -6.49 4.09 4.98
CA ALA A 40 -6.64 5.48 4.59
C ALA A 40 -8.06 5.96 4.84
N PHE A 41 -8.21 7.11 5.48
CA PHE A 41 -9.44 7.89 5.51
C PHE A 41 -9.41 8.86 4.34
N VAL A 42 -10.39 8.74 3.44
CA VAL A 42 -10.49 9.50 2.21
C VAL A 42 -11.82 10.25 2.21
N PRO A 43 -11.87 11.52 1.77
CA PRO A 43 -13.14 12.22 1.58
C PRO A 43 -14.05 11.41 0.66
N GLN A 44 -15.31 11.24 1.04
CA GLN A 44 -16.24 10.32 0.36
C GLN A 44 -16.31 10.55 -1.15
N GLU A 45 -16.40 11.82 -1.56
CA GLU A 45 -16.42 12.30 -2.96
C GLU A 45 -15.16 11.92 -3.76
N ARG A 46 -14.05 11.60 -3.09
CA ARG A 46 -12.73 11.35 -3.70
C ARG A 46 -12.27 9.89 -3.60
N ILE A 47 -13.10 8.99 -3.09
CA ILE A 47 -12.75 7.56 -2.92
C ILE A 47 -12.42 6.92 -4.28
N GLU A 48 -13.24 7.13 -5.31
CA GLU A 48 -13.01 6.54 -6.63
C GLU A 48 -11.74 7.07 -7.31
N GLU A 49 -11.48 8.38 -7.17
CA GLU A 49 -10.25 9.03 -7.64
C GLU A 49 -9.02 8.36 -7.00
N PHE A 50 -9.04 8.19 -5.67
CA PHE A 50 -7.99 7.54 -4.91
C PHE A 50 -7.75 6.10 -5.37
N ILE A 51 -8.79 5.27 -5.42
CA ILE A 51 -8.68 3.85 -5.80
C ILE A 51 -8.11 3.71 -7.21
N THR A 52 -8.68 4.45 -8.16
CA THR A 52 -8.28 4.39 -9.57
C THR A 52 -6.81 4.78 -9.73
N LEU A 53 -6.39 5.86 -9.08
CA LEU A 53 -5.02 6.33 -9.17
C LEU A 53 -4.05 5.37 -8.46
N PHE A 54 -4.42 4.86 -7.30
CA PHE A 54 -3.62 3.88 -6.55
C PHE A 54 -3.35 2.64 -7.38
N LEU A 55 -4.39 2.00 -7.93
CA LEU A 55 -4.25 0.79 -8.75
C LEU A 55 -3.40 1.04 -9.99
N LYS A 56 -3.64 2.15 -10.70
CA LYS A 56 -2.86 2.53 -11.90
C LYS A 56 -1.38 2.74 -11.57
N ARG A 57 -1.07 3.39 -10.46
CA ARG A 57 0.31 3.66 -10.02
C ARG A 57 0.97 2.38 -9.53
N PHE A 58 0.27 1.54 -8.77
CA PHE A 58 0.75 0.25 -8.29
C PHE A 58 1.11 -0.67 -9.47
N GLU A 59 0.20 -0.83 -10.43
CA GLU A 59 0.44 -1.67 -11.62
C GLU A 59 1.68 -1.19 -12.38
N LYS A 60 1.81 0.12 -12.61
CA LYS A 60 2.98 0.70 -13.28
C LYS A 60 4.29 0.44 -12.54
N LEU A 61 4.30 0.58 -11.22
CA LEU A 61 5.50 0.52 -10.40
C LEU A 61 5.94 -0.89 -10.01
N TYR A 62 4.99 -1.83 -9.90
CA TYR A 62 5.25 -3.14 -9.30
C TYR A 62 4.87 -4.33 -10.19
N LEU A 63 3.99 -4.16 -11.20
CA LEU A 63 3.54 -5.27 -12.06
C LEU A 63 4.06 -5.18 -13.50
N LYS A 64 4.02 -3.97 -14.08
CA LYS A 64 4.47 -3.68 -15.46
C LYS A 64 5.93 -3.25 -15.54
N SER A 65 6.56 -2.97 -14.40
CA SER A 65 7.97 -2.57 -14.36
C SER A 65 8.87 -3.79 -14.63
N ASN A 66 10.00 -3.53 -15.29
CA ASN A 66 10.89 -4.53 -15.89
C ASN A 66 11.16 -5.75 -14.99
N LYS A 67 11.34 -6.92 -15.63
CA LYS A 67 11.71 -8.20 -14.98
C LYS A 67 12.92 -8.15 -14.02
N ASN A 68 13.71 -7.07 -14.06
CA ASN A 68 14.88 -6.85 -13.21
C ASN A 68 14.57 -6.06 -11.93
N GLN A 69 13.34 -5.63 -11.69
CA GLN A 69 12.98 -4.94 -10.45
C GLN A 69 12.91 -5.96 -9.31
N LYS A 70 13.91 -5.92 -8.43
CA LYS A 70 13.98 -6.77 -7.25
C LYS A 70 12.99 -6.25 -6.21
N LEU A 71 11.82 -6.87 -6.12
CA LEU A 71 10.93 -6.72 -4.97
C LEU A 71 11.45 -7.56 -3.82
N THR A 72 11.27 -7.08 -2.61
CA THR A 72 11.57 -7.85 -1.39
C THR A 72 10.48 -8.89 -1.12
N HIS A 73 10.81 -9.91 -0.35
CA HIS A 73 9.89 -10.99 0.02
C HIS A 73 9.48 -10.90 1.50
N ILE A 74 8.37 -11.55 1.83
CA ILE A 74 8.02 -11.82 3.22
C ILE A 74 9.10 -12.70 3.85
N ILE A 75 9.49 -12.37 5.09
CA ILE A 75 10.71 -12.89 5.72
C ILE A 75 10.78 -14.42 5.83
N ASN A 76 9.64 -15.10 5.97
CA ASN A 76 9.56 -16.56 6.04
C ASN A 76 8.15 -17.07 5.74
N GLN A 77 8.06 -18.39 5.55
CA GLN A 77 6.82 -19.12 5.23
C GLN A 77 5.70 -18.88 6.27
N ARG A 78 6.02 -18.91 7.57
CA ARG A 78 5.03 -18.69 8.63
C ARG A 78 4.37 -17.31 8.54
N GLN A 79 5.14 -16.26 8.22
CA GLN A 79 4.58 -14.91 8.06
C GLN A 79 3.77 -14.78 6.78
N TYR A 80 4.18 -15.47 5.71
CA TYR A 80 3.42 -15.53 4.47
C TYR A 80 2.05 -16.19 4.71
N GLU A 81 2.00 -17.37 5.32
CA GLU A 81 0.76 -18.08 5.65
C GLU A 81 -0.17 -17.24 6.54
N ARG A 82 0.38 -16.54 7.53
CA ARG A 82 -0.39 -15.61 8.36
C ARG A 82 -1.05 -14.51 7.53
N LEU A 83 -0.35 -13.95 6.54
CA LEU A 83 -0.91 -12.90 5.67
C LEU A 83 -1.96 -13.46 4.71
N THR A 84 -1.74 -14.66 4.16
CA THR A 84 -2.72 -15.33 3.29
C THR A 84 -4.00 -15.64 4.05
N ALA A 85 -3.92 -16.18 5.27
CA ALA A 85 -5.09 -16.44 6.10
C ALA A 85 -5.88 -15.16 6.43
N LEU A 86 -5.20 -14.03 6.68
CA LEU A 86 -5.86 -12.74 6.89
C LEU A 86 -6.54 -12.21 5.62
N LEU A 87 -6.00 -12.53 4.44
CA LEU A 87 -6.62 -12.16 3.16
C LEU A 87 -7.85 -13.02 2.86
N GLU A 88 -7.83 -14.30 3.25
CA GLU A 88 -8.97 -15.21 3.09
C GLU A 88 -10.16 -14.89 4.02
N ASP A 89 -9.89 -14.31 5.18
CA ASP A 89 -10.90 -13.88 6.16
C ASP A 89 -11.57 -12.54 5.81
N ALA A 90 -10.91 -11.69 5.00
CA ALA A 90 -11.32 -10.32 4.69
C ALA A 90 -12.44 -10.23 3.63
#